data_AF-A0A9R0XIC9-F1
#
_entry.id   AF-A0A9R0XIC9-F1
#
_cell.length_a   1.000
_cell.length_b   1.000
_cell.length_c   1.000
_cell.angle_alpha   90.00
_cell.angle_beta   90.00
_cell.angle_gamma   90.00
#
_symmetry.space_group_name_H-M   'P 1'
#
loop_
_entity.id
_entity.type
_entity.pdbx_description
1 polymer ?
#
loop_
_entity_poly.entity_id
_entity_poly.type
_entity_poly.pdbx_seq_one_letter_code
_entity_poly.pdbx_strand_id
1 'polypeptide(L)'
;MRPPPSPPLLPLLLLLVLLPSPPAVAAAAGPTSLEALRAAAGRRAASPATQERAAAGVLRRLLPSHALSFRFQIDPKGGVCGDSSCFRISNVDGSSKGGAEILIQGNTAVELASGLHWYLKYWCGVHISWDKTGGAQLASVPSPGSLPRVKGTGVKVERPVPWNYYQNVVTSSYSFVWWDWRRWEKEIDWMALQGINLPLAFTGQEAVWQKVFKSFNVTDRDLDDFFGGPAFLAWARMGNLHAWGGPLSQNWLDQQLALQKKILSRMIELGMVPVLPSFSGNVPVAFKKLFPSASITRLGEWNTVDGNPRWCCTYILDPSDALFIDVGQAFIKQQMKEYGDITSIYNCDTFNENTPPTNEPAYISSLGSAIYQAMSRGNKDAVWLMQGWLFYSDAAFWKESQMKALLHSVPIGKMMVLDLFADVKPIWQTSSQFYGVPYIWLVLACAWRE
;
A
#
# COMPACT_ATOMS: atom_id res chain seq x y z
N MET A 1 -66.58 -13.01 39.21
CA MET A 1 -66.40 -12.86 37.75
C MET A 1 -64.97 -13.24 37.42
N ARG A 2 -64.77 -14.33 36.67
CA ARG A 2 -63.47 -14.80 36.16
C ARG A 2 -63.39 -14.45 34.68
N PRO A 3 -62.22 -14.03 34.15
CA PRO A 3 -62.06 -13.73 32.73
C PRO A 3 -61.99 -15.03 31.89
N PRO A 4 -62.40 -14.99 30.59
CA PRO A 4 -62.42 -16.15 29.71
C PRO A 4 -61.04 -16.47 29.11
N PRO A 5 -60.81 -17.72 28.63
CA PRO A 5 -59.52 -18.19 28.16
C PRO A 5 -59.22 -17.84 26.69
N SER A 6 -57.93 -17.73 26.37
CA SER A 6 -57.35 -17.42 25.06
C SER A 6 -57.46 -18.58 24.04
N PRO A 7 -57.56 -18.31 22.72
CA PRO A 7 -57.60 -19.35 21.68
C PRO A 7 -56.20 -19.82 21.23
N PRO A 8 -56.07 -20.99 20.57
CA PRO A 8 -54.78 -21.62 20.27
C PRO A 8 -54.15 -21.15 18.94
N LEU A 9 -52.81 -21.18 18.89
CA LEU A 9 -51.96 -20.88 17.73
C LEU A 9 -51.89 -22.07 16.76
N LEU A 10 -52.16 -21.84 15.46
CA LEU A 10 -51.86 -22.78 14.36
C LEU A 10 -50.43 -22.53 13.82
N PRO A 11 -49.66 -23.58 13.47
CA PRO A 11 -48.37 -23.42 12.80
C PRO A 11 -48.54 -23.34 11.28
N LEU A 12 -47.97 -22.31 10.65
CA LEU A 12 -47.93 -22.13 9.20
C LEU A 12 -46.71 -22.86 8.62
N LEU A 13 -46.91 -23.91 7.82
CA LEU A 13 -45.85 -24.55 7.02
C LEU A 13 -45.58 -23.72 5.76
N LEU A 14 -44.34 -23.25 5.56
CA LEU A 14 -43.88 -22.61 4.33
C LEU A 14 -43.15 -23.65 3.45
N LEU A 15 -43.72 -23.98 2.29
CA LEU A 15 -43.06 -24.76 1.24
C LEU A 15 -42.08 -23.85 0.45
N LEU A 16 -40.79 -24.19 0.44
CA LEU A 16 -39.80 -23.60 -0.47
C LEU A 16 -39.83 -24.32 -1.82
N VAL A 17 -40.13 -23.59 -2.89
CA VAL A 17 -39.99 -24.05 -4.28
C VAL A 17 -38.61 -23.61 -4.78
N LEU A 18 -37.75 -24.57 -5.11
CA LEU A 18 -36.43 -24.35 -5.72
C LEU A 18 -36.58 -24.17 -7.24
N LEU A 19 -36.18 -23.00 -7.76
CA LEU A 19 -36.03 -22.76 -9.20
C LEU A 19 -34.55 -22.97 -9.62
N PRO A 20 -34.27 -23.63 -10.75
CA PRO A 20 -32.90 -23.90 -11.19
C PRO A 20 -32.25 -22.64 -11.79
N SER A 21 -30.99 -22.39 -11.41
CA SER A 21 -30.16 -21.31 -11.95
C SER A 21 -29.61 -21.66 -13.35
N PRO A 22 -29.49 -20.70 -14.28
CA PRO A 22 -28.91 -20.97 -15.60
C PRO A 22 -27.38 -21.14 -15.52
N PRO A 23 -26.76 -21.90 -16.44
CA PRO A 23 -25.33 -22.18 -16.42
C PRO A 23 -24.52 -20.94 -16.81
N ALA A 24 -23.52 -20.61 -15.99
CA ALA A 24 -22.56 -19.55 -16.29
C ALA A 24 -21.65 -19.96 -17.46
N VAL A 25 -21.64 -19.16 -18.53
CA VAL A 25 -20.69 -19.29 -19.63
C VAL A 25 -19.34 -18.75 -19.14
N ALA A 26 -18.38 -19.65 -18.93
CA ALA A 26 -17.00 -19.27 -18.63
C ALA A 26 -16.33 -18.76 -19.92
N ALA A 27 -16.21 -17.44 -20.06
CA ALA A 27 -15.32 -16.85 -21.05
C ALA A 27 -13.87 -17.17 -20.64
N ALA A 28 -13.10 -17.76 -21.55
CA ALA A 28 -11.68 -18.00 -21.35
C ALA A 28 -10.96 -16.64 -21.20
N ALA A 29 -10.67 -16.24 -19.97
CA ALA A 29 -9.93 -15.04 -19.66
C ALA A 29 -8.43 -15.31 -19.87
N GLY A 30 -7.75 -14.43 -20.61
CA GLY A 30 -6.29 -14.34 -20.55
C GLY A 30 -5.81 -14.08 -19.11
N PRO A 31 -4.49 -14.10 -18.83
CA PRO A 31 -3.99 -13.89 -17.47
C PRO A 31 -4.62 -12.64 -16.89
N THR A 32 -5.24 -12.79 -15.71
CA THR A 32 -5.92 -11.67 -15.08
C THR A 32 -4.92 -10.53 -14.87
N SER A 33 -5.38 -9.29 -14.88
CA SER A 33 -4.54 -8.11 -14.65
C SER A 33 -3.62 -8.24 -13.42
N LEU A 34 -4.08 -8.97 -12.41
CA LEU A 34 -3.40 -9.23 -11.15
C LEU A 34 -2.22 -10.20 -11.29
N GLU A 35 -2.31 -11.18 -12.19
CA GLU A 35 -1.21 -12.11 -12.51
C GLU A 35 -0.09 -11.39 -13.27
N ALA A 36 -0.44 -10.53 -14.23
CA ALA A 36 0.54 -9.72 -14.95
C ALA A 36 1.29 -8.77 -14.01
N LEU A 37 0.59 -8.19 -13.05
CA LEU A 37 1.17 -7.39 -11.96
C LEU A 37 2.13 -8.20 -11.09
N ARG A 38 1.73 -9.41 -10.68
CA ARG A 38 2.58 -10.30 -9.89
C ARG A 38 3.84 -10.73 -10.66
N ALA A 39 3.70 -11.05 -11.95
CA ALA A 39 4.84 -11.37 -12.81
C ALA A 39 5.79 -10.17 -12.98
N ALA A 40 5.25 -8.95 -13.10
CA ALA A 40 6.04 -7.73 -13.18
C ALA A 40 6.81 -7.42 -11.89
N ALA A 41 6.19 -7.69 -10.74
CA ALA A 41 6.85 -7.61 -9.44
C ALA A 41 7.98 -8.65 -9.32
N GLY A 42 7.75 -9.89 -9.76
CA GLY A 42 8.76 -10.96 -9.72
C GLY A 42 10.05 -10.63 -10.49
N ARG A 43 9.96 -9.86 -11.59
CA ARG A 43 11.14 -9.41 -12.36
C ARG A 43 12.06 -8.45 -11.58
N ARG A 44 11.52 -7.77 -10.57
CA ARG A 44 12.24 -6.78 -9.74
C ARG A 44 12.64 -7.34 -8.37
N ALA A 45 12.36 -8.62 -8.12
CA ALA A 45 12.66 -9.26 -6.86
C ALA A 45 14.17 -9.46 -6.67
N ALA A 46 14.62 -9.37 -5.42
CA ALA A 46 15.99 -9.75 -5.05
C ALA A 46 16.26 -11.24 -5.34
N SER A 47 17.53 -11.60 -5.52
CA SER A 47 17.91 -13.00 -5.74
C SER A 47 17.50 -13.89 -4.55
N PRO A 48 17.23 -15.19 -4.78
CA PRO A 48 16.91 -16.14 -3.71
C PRO A 48 17.86 -16.06 -2.50
N ALA A 49 19.17 -16.04 -2.74
CA ALA A 49 20.18 -15.95 -1.68
C ALA A 49 20.11 -14.65 -0.88
N THR A 50 19.77 -13.52 -1.52
CA THR A 50 19.55 -12.25 -0.81
C THR A 50 18.31 -12.31 0.07
N GLN A 51 17.22 -12.87 -0.46
CA GLN A 51 15.98 -13.05 0.28
C GLN A 51 16.15 -13.98 1.50
N GLU A 52 16.81 -15.13 1.33
CA GLU A 52 17.12 -16.04 2.43
C GLU A 52 17.96 -15.37 3.52
N ARG A 53 18.97 -14.58 3.14
CA ARG A 53 19.77 -13.78 4.10
C ARG A 53 18.94 -12.71 4.80
N ALA A 54 18.01 -12.08 4.09
CA ALA A 54 17.12 -11.07 4.66
C ALA A 54 16.19 -11.68 5.72
N ALA A 55 15.56 -12.82 5.41
CA ALA A 55 14.74 -13.58 6.35
C ALA A 55 15.55 -14.07 7.57
N ALA A 56 16.76 -14.58 7.36
CA ALA A 56 17.68 -14.92 8.45
C ALA A 56 18.09 -13.68 9.27
N GLY A 57 18.17 -12.50 8.65
CA GLY A 57 18.39 -11.23 9.32
C GLY A 57 17.25 -10.84 10.25
N VAL A 58 15.99 -11.03 9.82
CA VAL A 58 14.80 -10.84 10.67
C VAL A 58 14.87 -11.75 11.89
N LEU A 59 15.15 -13.05 11.68
CA LEU A 59 15.33 -13.99 12.79
C LEU A 59 16.43 -13.55 13.75
N ARG A 60 17.60 -13.13 13.24
CA ARG A 60 18.73 -12.73 14.08
C ARG A 60 18.39 -11.51 14.94
N ARG A 61 17.59 -10.57 14.44
CA ARG A 61 17.15 -9.40 15.22
C ARG A 61 16.05 -9.75 16.23
N LEU A 62 15.18 -10.71 15.91
CA LEU A 62 14.07 -11.14 16.76
C LEU A 62 14.51 -12.11 17.88
N LEU A 63 15.30 -13.13 17.54
CA LEU A 63 15.77 -14.22 18.42
C LEU A 63 17.25 -14.56 18.12
N PRO A 64 18.21 -13.73 18.59
CA PRO A 64 19.62 -13.90 18.25
C PRO A 64 20.21 -15.27 18.61
N SER A 65 19.80 -15.84 19.76
CA SER A 65 20.25 -17.16 20.22
C SER A 65 19.81 -18.33 19.33
N HIS A 66 18.78 -18.12 18.51
CA HIS A 66 18.18 -19.15 17.65
C HIS A 66 18.55 -18.99 16.18
N ALA A 67 19.50 -18.10 15.86
CA ALA A 67 19.86 -17.78 14.48
C ALA A 67 20.32 -19.01 13.65
N LEU A 68 20.79 -20.07 14.30
CA LEU A 68 21.18 -21.33 13.66
C LEU A 68 20.11 -22.44 13.76
N SER A 69 19.08 -22.26 14.58
CA SER A 69 18.00 -23.25 14.77
C SER A 69 17.05 -23.32 13.57
N PHE A 70 17.07 -22.34 12.67
CA PHE A 70 16.21 -22.28 11.50
C PHE A 70 17.02 -22.25 10.21
N ARG A 71 16.56 -23.00 9.22
CA ARG A 71 17.02 -22.92 7.83
C ARG A 71 15.92 -22.29 6.98
N PHE A 72 16.29 -21.27 6.20
CA PHE A 72 15.42 -20.62 5.25
C PHE A 72 15.82 -21.01 3.83
N GLN A 73 14.83 -21.31 2.99
CA GLN A 73 15.08 -21.70 1.61
C GLN A 73 14.00 -21.14 0.68
N ILE A 74 14.41 -20.37 -0.32
CA ILE A 74 13.51 -19.95 -1.40
C ILE A 74 13.36 -21.13 -2.36
N ASP A 75 12.11 -21.48 -2.67
CA ASP A 75 11.79 -22.43 -3.73
C ASP A 75 11.11 -21.72 -4.90
N PRO A 76 11.90 -21.25 -5.89
CA PRO A 76 11.37 -20.45 -7.00
C PRO A 76 10.73 -21.32 -8.09
N LYS A 77 10.88 -22.65 -8.07
CA LYS A 77 10.43 -23.55 -9.15
C LYS A 77 9.09 -24.24 -8.86
N GLY A 78 8.36 -23.78 -7.84
CA GLY A 78 7.03 -24.28 -7.54
C GLY A 78 6.99 -25.71 -6.98
N GLY A 79 8.12 -26.25 -6.50
CA GLY A 79 8.15 -27.60 -5.91
C GLY A 79 7.29 -27.71 -4.65
N VAL A 80 7.25 -26.64 -3.84
CA VAL A 80 6.48 -26.56 -2.59
C VAL A 80 5.15 -25.85 -2.78
N CYS A 81 5.14 -24.72 -3.49
CA CYS A 81 3.99 -23.84 -3.57
C CYS A 81 3.27 -23.87 -4.93
N GLY A 82 3.81 -24.51 -5.97
CA GLY A 82 3.28 -24.40 -7.32
C GLY A 82 3.15 -22.93 -7.74
N ASP A 83 1.97 -22.55 -8.23
CA ASP A 83 1.62 -21.19 -8.67
C ASP A 83 1.13 -20.28 -7.52
N SER A 84 0.86 -20.84 -6.34
CA SER A 84 0.41 -20.07 -5.17
C SER A 84 1.59 -19.41 -4.45
N SER A 85 1.32 -18.32 -3.73
CA SER A 85 2.28 -17.80 -2.74
C SER A 85 2.08 -18.58 -1.46
N CYS A 86 3.11 -19.28 -0.98
CA CYS A 86 3.00 -20.10 0.22
C CYS A 86 4.30 -20.15 1.03
N PHE A 87 4.20 -20.67 2.24
CA PHE A 87 5.33 -21.20 2.97
C PHE A 87 5.05 -22.63 3.45
N ARG A 88 6.12 -23.41 3.64
CA ARG A 88 6.10 -24.73 4.26
C ARG A 88 7.09 -24.80 5.40
N ILE A 89 6.66 -25.36 6.52
CA ILE A 89 7.47 -25.56 7.72
C ILE A 89 7.63 -27.07 7.93
N SER A 90 8.85 -27.55 8.04
CA SER A 90 9.16 -28.97 8.31
C SER A 90 10.34 -29.09 9.27
N ASN A 91 10.56 -30.29 9.81
CA ASN A 91 11.76 -30.57 10.58
C ASN A 91 12.96 -30.77 9.65
N VAL A 92 14.17 -30.47 10.14
CA VAL A 92 15.42 -30.85 9.48
C VAL A 92 15.82 -32.26 9.95
N ASP A 93 15.99 -33.19 9.01
CA ASP A 93 16.46 -34.55 9.33
C ASP A 93 17.94 -34.56 9.70
N GLY A 94 18.30 -35.38 10.69
CA GLY A 94 19.70 -35.57 11.09
C GLY A 94 20.38 -34.34 11.70
N SER A 95 19.61 -33.44 12.32
CA SER A 95 20.15 -32.25 12.98
C SER A 95 21.29 -32.61 13.94
N SER A 96 22.50 -32.13 13.64
CA SER A 96 23.64 -32.22 14.55
C SER A 96 23.39 -31.37 15.80
N LYS A 97 24.03 -31.68 16.93
CA LYS A 97 23.96 -30.82 18.13
C LYS A 97 24.37 -29.38 17.74
N GLY A 98 23.44 -28.45 17.80
CA GLY A 98 23.63 -27.04 17.42
C GLY A 98 23.33 -26.70 15.95
N GLY A 99 22.80 -27.64 15.16
CA GLY A 99 22.33 -27.42 13.80
C GLY A 99 20.88 -26.94 13.72
N ALA A 100 20.42 -26.63 12.51
CA ALA A 100 19.04 -26.24 12.27
C ALA A 100 18.07 -27.38 12.65
N GLU A 101 16.98 -27.01 13.31
CA GLU A 101 15.91 -27.91 13.76
C GLU A 101 14.70 -27.80 12.83
N ILE A 102 14.43 -26.58 12.36
CA ILE A 102 13.26 -26.23 11.56
C ILE A 102 13.70 -25.70 10.19
N LEU A 103 13.10 -26.23 9.13
CA LEU A 103 13.23 -25.74 7.76
C LEU A 103 11.97 -24.97 7.39
N ILE A 104 12.14 -23.77 6.86
CA ILE A 104 11.07 -22.94 6.31
C ILE A 104 11.38 -22.70 4.84
N GLN A 105 10.46 -23.14 3.98
CA GLN A 105 10.53 -22.96 2.54
C GLN A 105 9.41 -22.01 2.07
N GLY A 106 9.64 -21.22 1.03
CA GLY A 106 8.62 -20.31 0.49
C GLY A 106 9.03 -19.64 -0.81
N ASN A 107 8.12 -18.90 -1.43
CA ASN A 107 8.39 -18.25 -2.72
C ASN A 107 9.15 -16.92 -2.59
N THR A 108 8.96 -16.19 -1.49
CA THR A 108 9.68 -14.93 -1.21
C THR A 108 10.09 -14.86 0.27
N ALA A 109 10.97 -13.92 0.62
CA ALA A 109 11.38 -13.70 1.99
C ALA A 109 10.24 -13.26 2.92
N VAL A 110 9.19 -12.60 2.41
CA VAL A 110 7.97 -12.32 3.19
C VAL A 110 7.30 -13.62 3.62
N GLU A 111 7.15 -14.59 2.73
CA GLU A 111 6.58 -15.91 3.05
C GLU A 111 7.48 -16.67 4.02
N LEU A 112 8.81 -16.58 3.90
CA LEU A 112 9.74 -17.16 4.86
C LEU A 112 9.60 -16.55 6.26
N ALA A 113 9.54 -15.22 6.36
CA ALA A 113 9.34 -14.52 7.63
C ALA A 113 7.96 -14.80 8.23
N SER A 114 6.91 -14.87 7.39
CA SER A 114 5.57 -15.26 7.81
C SER A 114 5.54 -16.69 8.34
N GLY A 115 6.26 -17.62 7.71
CA GLY A 115 6.43 -18.98 8.20
C GLY A 115 7.14 -19.04 9.54
N LEU A 116 8.16 -18.20 9.75
CA LEU A 116 8.82 -18.06 11.06
C LEU A 116 7.82 -17.59 12.11
N HIS A 117 7.10 -16.51 11.84
CA HIS A 117 6.11 -15.97 12.76
C HIS A 117 5.01 -16.99 13.07
N TRP A 118 4.53 -17.70 12.05
CA TRP A 118 3.51 -18.73 12.20
C TRP A 118 4.00 -19.87 13.11
N TYR A 119 5.21 -20.38 12.88
CA TYR A 119 5.82 -21.40 13.74
C TYR A 119 5.94 -20.90 15.20
N LEU A 120 6.51 -19.71 15.40
CA LEU A 120 6.68 -19.14 16.74
C LEU A 120 5.33 -18.95 17.45
N LYS A 121 4.31 -18.47 16.73
CA LYS A 121 2.98 -18.25 17.29
C LYS A 121 2.30 -19.55 17.72
N TYR A 122 2.25 -20.54 16.82
CA TYR A 122 1.42 -21.73 17.03
C TYR A 122 2.16 -22.89 17.74
N TRP A 123 3.49 -22.98 17.64
CA TRP A 123 4.28 -24.03 18.30
C TRP A 123 5.02 -23.52 19.53
N CYS A 124 5.40 -22.23 19.57
CA CYS A 124 6.15 -21.66 20.69
C CYS A 124 5.34 -20.68 21.55
N GLY A 125 4.05 -20.44 21.24
CA GLY A 125 3.18 -19.54 22.03
C GLY A 125 3.62 -18.08 22.03
N VAL A 126 4.33 -17.64 20.98
CA VAL A 126 4.86 -16.28 20.86
C VAL A 126 3.81 -15.28 20.39
N HIS A 127 3.93 -14.04 20.87
CA HIS A 127 3.20 -12.89 20.35
C HIS A 127 4.16 -11.76 19.94
N ILE A 128 3.90 -11.09 18.83
CA ILE A 128 4.71 -9.98 18.32
C ILE A 128 3.79 -8.82 17.92
N SER A 129 3.90 -7.70 18.63
CA SER A 129 3.24 -6.43 18.33
C SER A 129 4.25 -5.26 18.36
N TRP A 130 3.77 -4.03 18.18
CA TRP A 130 4.60 -2.86 18.39
C TRP A 130 4.96 -2.69 19.87
N ASP A 131 6.11 -2.07 20.15
CA ASP A 131 6.56 -1.80 21.52
C ASP A 131 5.49 -1.07 22.35
N LYS A 132 4.70 -0.17 21.73
CA LYS A 132 3.60 0.55 22.39
C LYS A 132 2.33 -0.28 22.64
N THR A 133 2.17 -1.42 21.97
CA THR A 133 0.98 -2.29 22.06
C THR A 133 1.30 -3.66 22.67
N GLY A 134 2.37 -3.73 23.47
CA GLY A 134 2.75 -4.94 24.22
C GLY A 134 4.08 -5.58 23.78
N GLY A 135 4.66 -5.13 22.66
CA GLY A 135 5.96 -5.59 22.17
C GLY A 135 5.97 -7.08 21.80
N ALA A 136 7.13 -7.73 21.99
CA ALA A 136 7.31 -9.14 21.68
C ALA A 136 7.36 -10.00 22.97
N GLN A 137 6.44 -10.94 23.11
CA GLN A 137 6.48 -11.98 24.15
C GLN A 137 7.20 -13.21 23.56
N LEU A 138 8.46 -13.39 23.95
CA LEU A 138 9.36 -14.44 23.42
C LEU A 138 9.81 -15.46 24.49
N ALA A 139 9.40 -15.31 25.75
CA ALA A 139 9.87 -16.12 26.88
C ALA A 139 9.45 -17.59 26.78
N SER A 140 8.39 -17.89 26.03
CA SER A 140 7.91 -19.25 25.80
C SER A 140 8.69 -20.02 24.72
N VAL A 141 9.64 -19.38 24.02
CA VAL A 141 10.46 -20.06 23.01
C VAL A 141 11.46 -21.00 23.69
N PRO A 142 11.42 -22.33 23.42
CA PRO A 142 12.38 -23.25 24.01
C PRO A 142 13.83 -22.97 23.59
N SER A 143 14.78 -23.44 24.38
CA SER A 143 16.21 -23.30 24.05
C SER A 143 16.55 -23.99 22.73
N PRO A 144 17.57 -23.52 21.99
CA PRO A 144 18.07 -24.21 20.80
C PRO A 144 18.36 -25.70 21.08
N GLY A 145 17.92 -26.57 20.17
CA GLY A 145 17.96 -28.03 20.32
C GLY A 145 16.74 -28.64 21.01
N SER A 146 15.78 -27.82 21.45
CA SER A 146 14.53 -28.25 22.09
C SER A 146 13.29 -27.62 21.43
N LEU A 147 13.41 -27.12 20.20
CA LEU A 147 12.28 -26.51 19.51
C LEU A 147 11.19 -27.56 19.21
N PRO A 148 9.89 -27.23 19.38
CA PRO A 148 8.82 -28.20 19.18
C PRO A 148 8.77 -28.72 17.73
N ARG A 149 8.85 -30.05 17.58
CA ARG A 149 8.84 -30.67 16.25
C ARG A 149 7.49 -30.52 15.56
N VAL A 150 7.52 -30.28 14.26
CA VAL A 150 6.33 -30.28 13.41
C VAL A 150 5.89 -31.72 13.16
N LYS A 151 4.58 -32.01 13.25
CA LYS A 151 4.04 -33.36 13.03
C LYS A 151 4.00 -33.72 11.54
N GLY A 152 4.09 -35.02 11.23
CA GLY A 152 3.95 -35.54 9.87
C GLY A 152 5.02 -35.01 8.90
N THR A 153 4.63 -34.70 7.67
CA THR A 153 5.51 -34.22 6.60
C THR A 153 5.71 -32.69 6.60
N GLY A 154 5.26 -31.99 7.65
CA GLY A 154 5.30 -30.53 7.77
C GLY A 154 3.93 -29.87 7.58
N VAL A 155 3.90 -28.55 7.70
CA VAL A 155 2.72 -27.71 7.48
C VAL A 155 2.97 -26.80 6.29
N LYS A 156 2.06 -26.80 5.31
CA LYS A 156 2.04 -25.84 4.21
C LYS A 156 0.90 -24.85 4.45
N VAL A 157 1.18 -23.56 4.31
CA VAL A 157 0.18 -22.48 4.42
C VAL A 157 0.26 -21.65 3.15
N GLU A 158 -0.86 -21.57 2.44
CA GLU A 158 -1.01 -20.72 1.27
C GLU A 158 -1.58 -19.37 1.68
N ARG A 159 -1.10 -18.32 1.02
CA ARG A 159 -1.61 -16.97 1.21
C ARG A 159 -2.99 -16.85 0.53
N PRO A 160 -4.01 -16.29 1.21
CA PRO A 160 -5.37 -16.23 0.67
C PRO A 160 -5.54 -15.20 -0.45
N VAL A 161 -4.68 -14.18 -0.52
CA VAL A 161 -4.76 -13.09 -1.50
C VAL A 161 -3.36 -12.75 -2.04
N PRO A 162 -3.24 -12.27 -3.29
CA PRO A 162 -1.93 -11.98 -3.90
C PRO A 162 -1.27 -10.68 -3.40
N TRP A 163 -2.01 -9.81 -2.72
CA TRP A 163 -1.52 -8.55 -2.18
C TRP A 163 -2.02 -8.32 -0.76
N ASN A 164 -1.09 -8.27 0.18
CA ASN A 164 -1.30 -7.83 1.54
C ASN A 164 -0.70 -6.42 1.65
N TYR A 165 -1.57 -5.43 1.54
CA TYR A 165 -1.22 -4.02 1.57
C TYR A 165 -1.09 -3.51 3.00
N TYR A 166 -0.23 -2.52 3.22
CA TYR A 166 -0.09 -1.86 4.51
C TYR A 166 0.18 -0.35 4.38
N GLN A 167 -0.31 0.39 5.39
CA GLN A 167 -0.22 1.84 5.63
C GLN A 167 -1.33 2.68 4.99
N ASN A 168 -1.63 3.82 5.60
CA ASN A 168 -2.39 4.91 4.98
C ASN A 168 -1.43 6.06 4.70
N VAL A 169 -1.68 6.88 3.68
CA VAL A 169 -0.87 8.09 3.40
C VAL A 169 -0.75 8.99 4.63
N VAL A 170 -1.80 9.09 5.45
CA VAL A 170 -1.81 9.89 6.69
C VAL A 170 -0.92 9.32 7.80
N THR A 171 -0.64 8.00 7.78
CA THR A 171 0.23 7.36 8.77
C THR A 171 1.65 7.92 8.74
N SER A 172 2.08 8.42 7.56
CA SER A 172 3.38 9.08 7.40
C SER A 172 3.56 10.31 8.31
N SER A 173 2.49 11.04 8.58
CA SER A 173 2.51 12.24 9.43
C SER A 173 2.15 11.92 10.87
N TYR A 174 1.12 11.09 11.09
CA TYR A 174 0.65 10.78 12.45
C TYR A 174 1.58 9.87 13.24
N SER A 175 2.30 8.97 12.57
CA SER A 175 3.10 7.94 13.24
C SER A 175 4.57 7.98 12.85
N PHE A 176 4.88 8.12 11.55
CA PHE A 176 6.23 7.84 11.04
C PHE A 176 7.16 9.05 10.97
N VAL A 177 6.64 10.27 11.09
CA VAL A 177 7.38 11.51 10.82
C VAL A 177 8.70 11.61 11.57
N TRP A 178 8.76 11.12 12.81
CA TRP A 178 9.97 11.18 13.66
C TRP A 178 10.75 9.87 13.73
N TRP A 179 10.44 8.90 12.85
CA TRP A 179 11.13 7.62 12.86
C TRP A 179 12.49 7.72 12.19
N ASP A 180 13.50 7.20 12.88
CA ASP A 180 14.81 6.95 12.32
C ASP A 180 14.86 5.58 11.62
N TRP A 181 16.04 5.24 11.10
CA TRP A 181 16.26 3.92 10.49
C TRP A 181 16.02 2.76 11.46
N ARG A 182 16.39 2.90 12.73
CA ARG A 182 16.24 1.81 13.72
C ARG A 182 14.77 1.46 13.93
N ARG A 183 13.89 2.46 13.98
CA ARG A 183 12.45 2.22 14.08
C ARG A 183 11.86 1.70 12.78
N TRP A 184 12.29 2.19 11.62
CA TRP A 184 11.87 1.67 10.32
C TRP A 184 12.30 0.21 10.09
N GLU A 185 13.52 -0.17 10.49
CA GLU A 185 13.98 -1.55 10.39
C GLU A 185 13.07 -2.51 11.17
N LYS A 186 12.70 -2.13 12.41
CA LYS A 186 11.73 -2.89 13.20
C LYS A 186 10.35 -2.97 12.52
N GLU A 187 9.90 -1.90 11.88
CA GLU A 187 8.60 -1.91 11.20
C GLU A 187 8.61 -2.85 10.00
N ILE A 188 9.66 -2.81 9.18
CA ILE A 188 9.74 -3.65 7.98
C ILE A 188 9.89 -5.13 8.36
N ASP A 189 10.62 -5.43 9.44
CA ASP A 189 10.67 -6.78 10.00
C ASP A 189 9.27 -7.24 10.45
N TRP A 190 8.54 -6.38 11.17
CA TRP A 190 7.16 -6.67 11.57
C TRP A 190 6.24 -6.88 10.35
N MET A 191 6.33 -6.02 9.33
CA MET A 191 5.60 -6.17 8.07
C MET A 191 5.86 -7.56 7.44
N ALA A 192 7.12 -8.01 7.38
CA ALA A 192 7.47 -9.31 6.82
C ALA A 192 6.90 -10.48 7.65
N LEU A 193 6.97 -10.38 8.99
CA LEU A 193 6.38 -11.38 9.90
C LEU A 193 4.85 -11.45 9.78
N GLN A 194 4.17 -10.34 9.48
CA GLN A 194 2.72 -10.30 9.23
C GLN A 194 2.34 -10.66 7.78
N GLY A 195 3.30 -10.94 6.91
CA GLY A 195 3.03 -11.30 5.52
C GLY A 195 2.64 -10.13 4.63
N ILE A 196 3.00 -8.89 4.98
CA ILE A 196 2.80 -7.71 4.14
C ILE A 196 3.78 -7.74 2.97
N ASN A 197 3.26 -7.60 1.75
CA ASN A 197 4.08 -7.60 0.53
C ASN A 197 3.84 -6.39 -0.38
N LEU A 198 2.92 -5.48 -0.04
CA LEU A 198 2.64 -4.25 -0.80
C LEU A 198 2.58 -3.01 0.12
N PRO A 199 3.70 -2.60 0.74
CA PRO A 199 3.73 -1.41 1.61
C PRO A 199 3.84 -0.09 0.82
N LEU A 200 3.21 0.98 1.32
CA LEU A 200 3.53 2.34 0.88
C LEU A 200 4.97 2.73 1.28
N ALA A 201 5.65 3.53 0.45
CA ALA A 201 7.00 4.02 0.70
C ALA A 201 7.14 5.48 0.27
N PHE A 202 6.70 6.41 1.13
CA PHE A 202 6.56 7.84 0.82
C PHE A 202 7.64 8.74 1.41
N THR A 203 8.55 8.18 2.22
CA THR A 203 9.61 8.93 2.92
C THR A 203 10.48 9.67 1.91
N GLY A 204 10.80 10.94 2.19
CA GLY A 204 11.72 11.74 1.38
C GLY A 204 11.23 12.16 -0.01
N GLN A 205 9.94 11.99 -0.35
CA GLN A 205 9.44 12.38 -1.67
C GLN A 205 9.58 13.90 -1.95
N GLU A 206 9.63 14.74 -0.93
CA GLU A 206 9.89 16.18 -1.07
C GLU A 206 11.27 16.46 -1.70
N ALA A 207 12.27 15.63 -1.41
CA ALA A 207 13.60 15.76 -2.02
C ALA A 207 13.59 15.40 -3.51
N VAL A 208 12.71 14.47 -3.92
CA VAL A 208 12.48 14.15 -5.33
C VAL A 208 11.77 15.33 -6.00
N TRP A 209 10.71 15.86 -5.37
CA TRP A 209 9.99 17.02 -5.87
C TRP A 209 10.87 18.26 -6.01
N GLN A 210 11.75 18.54 -5.04
CA GLN A 210 12.71 19.63 -5.12
C GLN A 210 13.57 19.53 -6.39
N LYS A 211 14.09 18.34 -6.70
CA LYS A 211 14.90 18.10 -7.91
C LYS A 211 14.09 18.26 -9.19
N VAL A 212 12.85 17.79 -9.20
CA VAL A 212 11.94 17.93 -10.34
C VAL A 212 11.62 19.40 -10.58
N PHE A 213 11.13 20.12 -9.58
CA PHE A 213 10.76 21.53 -9.73
C PHE A 213 11.94 22.43 -10.07
N LYS A 214 13.16 22.14 -9.58
CA LYS A 214 14.38 22.81 -10.03
C LYS A 214 14.63 22.64 -11.54
N SER A 215 14.31 21.47 -12.11
CA SER A 215 14.40 21.27 -13.56
C SER A 215 13.37 22.08 -14.37
N PHE A 216 12.35 22.62 -13.71
CA PHE A 216 11.36 23.58 -14.25
C PHE A 216 11.64 25.02 -13.81
N ASN A 217 12.88 25.34 -13.39
CA ASN A 217 13.34 26.67 -12.96
C ASN A 217 12.65 27.22 -11.69
N VAL A 218 12.03 26.36 -10.87
CA VAL A 218 11.54 26.76 -9.55
C VAL A 218 12.71 26.89 -8.58
N THR A 219 12.78 27.99 -7.83
CA THR A 219 13.84 28.24 -6.85
C THR A 219 13.55 27.55 -5.53
N ASP A 220 14.56 27.37 -4.66
CA ASP A 220 14.33 26.84 -3.32
C ASP A 220 13.37 27.70 -2.50
N ARG A 221 13.46 29.04 -2.65
CA ARG A 221 12.56 29.98 -1.99
C ARG A 221 11.10 29.85 -2.44
N ASP A 222 10.86 29.50 -3.71
CA ASP A 222 9.51 29.25 -4.20
C ASP A 222 8.90 27.98 -3.58
N LEU A 223 9.74 27.05 -3.10
CA LEU A 223 9.30 25.80 -2.47
C LEU A 223 9.05 25.93 -0.96
N ASP A 224 9.58 26.97 -0.31
CA ASP A 224 9.30 27.28 1.10
C ASP A 224 7.79 27.44 1.36
N ASP A 225 7.08 27.99 0.37
CA ASP A 225 5.64 28.18 0.40
C ASP A 225 4.85 27.00 -0.18
N PHE A 226 5.51 25.97 -0.73
CA PHE A 226 4.87 24.81 -1.33
C PHE A 226 4.80 23.61 -0.38
N PHE A 227 5.93 23.23 0.23
CA PHE A 227 5.93 22.08 1.13
C PHE A 227 5.29 22.41 2.48
N GLY A 228 4.53 21.45 3.03
CA GLY A 228 4.15 21.50 4.44
C GLY A 228 5.32 21.16 5.36
N GLY A 229 5.17 21.47 6.64
CA GLY A 229 6.08 21.02 7.70
C GLY A 229 6.04 19.50 7.88
N PRO A 230 7.06 18.90 8.54
CA PRO A 230 7.20 17.45 8.64
C PRO A 230 5.93 16.72 9.11
N ALA A 231 5.26 17.23 10.15
CA ALA A 231 4.08 16.62 10.75
C ALA A 231 2.78 16.82 9.95
N PHE A 232 2.84 17.55 8.83
CA PHE A 232 1.69 17.89 7.99
C PHE A 232 1.84 17.42 6.55
N LEU A 233 2.91 16.66 6.24
CA LEU A 233 3.24 16.27 4.88
C LEU A 233 2.18 15.40 4.21
N ALA A 234 1.43 14.59 4.95
CA ALA A 234 0.37 13.76 4.37
C ALA A 234 -0.66 14.61 3.62
N TRP A 235 -1.20 15.64 4.27
CA TRP A 235 -2.16 16.56 3.66
C TRP A 235 -1.53 17.48 2.62
N ALA A 236 -0.25 17.83 2.80
CA ALA A 236 0.47 18.59 1.78
C ALA A 236 0.57 17.81 0.46
N ARG A 237 0.91 16.52 0.53
CA ARG A 237 1.05 15.61 -0.63
C ARG A 237 -0.29 15.37 -1.34
N MET A 238 -1.38 15.34 -0.59
CA MET A 238 -2.75 15.20 -1.13
C MET A 238 -3.31 16.51 -1.69
N GLY A 239 -2.56 17.63 -1.61
CA GLY A 239 -3.00 18.93 -2.14
C GLY A 239 -4.05 19.62 -1.26
N ASN A 240 -4.14 19.27 0.02
CA ASN A 240 -5.10 19.88 0.93
C ASN A 240 -4.52 21.15 1.59
N LEU A 241 -3.23 21.13 1.92
CA LEU A 241 -2.53 22.24 2.56
C LEU A 241 -1.15 22.52 1.93
N HIS A 242 -0.59 23.68 2.22
CA HIS A 242 0.79 24.02 1.86
C HIS A 242 1.39 24.98 2.89
N ALA A 243 2.72 25.07 2.95
CA ALA A 243 3.53 25.93 3.84
C ALA A 243 3.39 25.74 5.37
N TRP A 244 2.24 25.27 5.88
CA TRP A 244 1.97 25.18 7.31
C TRP A 244 2.97 24.26 8.03
N GLY A 245 3.61 24.77 9.09
CA GLY A 245 4.64 24.08 9.86
C GLY A 245 6.01 23.98 9.17
N GLY A 246 6.15 24.55 7.97
CA GLY A 246 7.41 24.63 7.23
C GLY A 246 8.21 25.91 7.55
N PRO A 247 9.24 26.23 6.74
CA PRO A 247 9.73 25.45 5.58
C PRO A 247 10.53 24.21 5.99
N LEU A 248 10.74 23.28 5.05
CA LEU A 248 11.62 22.13 5.24
C LEU A 248 13.08 22.53 5.00
N SER A 249 13.97 22.25 5.96
CA SER A 249 15.41 22.47 5.76
C SER A 249 16.02 21.50 4.74
N GLN A 250 17.09 21.91 4.04
CA GLN A 250 17.82 21.01 3.15
C GLN A 250 18.33 19.75 3.86
N ASN A 251 18.80 19.89 5.11
CA ASN A 251 19.22 18.75 5.92
C ASN A 251 18.09 17.73 6.15
N TRP A 252 16.85 18.19 6.35
CA TRP A 252 15.69 17.30 6.41
C TRP A 252 15.50 16.53 5.10
N LEU A 253 15.51 17.24 3.96
CA LEU A 253 15.35 16.62 2.64
C LEU A 253 16.41 15.54 2.38
N ASP A 254 17.67 15.84 2.66
CA ASP A 254 18.80 14.93 2.45
C ASP A 254 18.71 13.69 3.36
N GLN A 255 18.38 13.89 4.64
CA GLN A 255 18.21 12.80 5.60
C GLN A 255 17.04 11.89 5.24
N GLN A 256 15.89 12.46 4.86
CA GLN A 256 14.70 11.68 4.48
C GLN A 256 14.93 10.91 3.17
N LEU A 257 15.64 11.49 2.20
CA LEU A 257 16.04 10.78 0.97
C LEU A 257 16.97 9.60 1.28
N ALA A 258 17.97 9.79 2.15
CA ALA A 258 18.87 8.72 2.56
C ALA A 258 18.13 7.62 3.34
N LEU A 259 17.18 7.99 4.20
CA LEU A 259 16.33 7.05 4.93
C LEU A 259 15.47 6.22 3.98
N GLN A 260 14.83 6.86 2.99
CA GLN A 260 14.01 6.17 1.99
C GLN A 260 14.80 5.13 1.21
N LYS A 261 16.04 5.42 0.80
CA LYS A 261 16.90 4.44 0.12
C LYS A 261 17.14 3.19 0.97
N LYS A 262 17.32 3.34 2.29
CA LYS A 262 17.44 2.20 3.21
C LYS A 262 16.13 1.41 3.34
N ILE A 263 15.00 2.11 3.47
CA ILE A 263 13.65 1.52 3.54
C ILE A 263 13.40 0.65 2.30
N LEU A 264 13.58 1.23 1.11
CA LEU A 264 13.36 0.55 -0.16
C LEU A 264 14.28 -0.66 -0.33
N SER A 265 15.57 -0.52 0.00
CA SER A 265 16.52 -1.65 -0.06
C SER A 265 16.04 -2.82 0.79
N ARG A 266 15.62 -2.56 2.04
CA ARG A 266 15.16 -3.62 2.94
C ARG A 266 13.83 -4.23 2.50
N MET A 267 12.90 -3.44 1.97
CA MET A 267 11.64 -3.95 1.41
C MET A 267 11.91 -4.93 0.26
N ILE A 268 12.80 -4.56 -0.68
CA ILE A 268 13.16 -5.40 -1.84
C ILE A 268 13.91 -6.66 -1.41
N GLU A 269 14.86 -6.53 -0.46
CA GLU A 269 15.58 -7.68 0.14
C GLU A 269 14.60 -8.69 0.74
N LEU A 270 13.50 -8.23 1.34
CA LEU A 270 12.48 -9.08 1.92
C LEU A 270 11.42 -9.56 0.92
N GLY A 271 11.51 -9.20 -0.36
CA GLY A 271 10.56 -9.62 -1.39
C GLY A 271 9.25 -8.81 -1.41
N MET A 272 9.21 -7.65 -0.74
CA MET A 272 8.09 -6.71 -0.81
C MET A 272 8.14 -5.88 -2.10
N VAL A 273 6.97 -5.40 -2.53
CA VAL A 273 6.80 -4.48 -3.64
C VAL A 273 6.44 -3.10 -3.08
N PRO A 274 7.39 -2.16 -2.98
CA PRO A 274 7.08 -0.83 -2.46
C PRO A 274 6.19 -0.07 -3.44
N VAL A 275 5.20 0.65 -2.90
CA VAL A 275 4.37 1.58 -3.67
C VAL A 275 4.96 2.98 -3.52
N LEU A 276 5.38 3.56 -4.65
CA LEU A 276 5.95 4.90 -4.71
C LEU A 276 4.88 5.95 -5.02
N PRO A 277 5.05 7.22 -4.64
CA PRO A 277 4.11 8.28 -5.02
C PRO A 277 4.17 8.60 -6.52
N SER A 278 3.16 9.31 -7.01
CA SER A 278 3.12 9.91 -8.34
C SER A 278 2.50 11.31 -8.29
N PHE A 279 2.61 12.04 -9.40
CA PHE A 279 2.06 13.38 -9.56
C PHE A 279 0.52 13.37 -9.61
N SER A 280 -0.08 14.22 -8.78
CA SER A 280 -1.54 14.36 -8.65
C SER A 280 -2.08 15.67 -9.26
N GLY A 281 -1.24 16.46 -9.93
CA GLY A 281 -1.62 17.76 -10.50
C GLY A 281 -1.22 18.97 -9.66
N ASN A 282 -0.92 18.80 -8.37
CA ASN A 282 -0.56 19.90 -7.46
C ASN A 282 0.81 20.50 -7.78
N VAL A 283 0.88 21.81 -8.03
CA VAL A 283 2.10 22.54 -8.38
C VAL A 283 2.35 23.77 -7.48
N PRO A 284 3.60 24.23 -7.33
CA PRO A 284 3.92 25.48 -6.65
C PRO A 284 3.30 26.69 -7.32
N VAL A 285 2.96 27.73 -6.54
CA VAL A 285 2.42 29.00 -7.08
C VAL A 285 3.34 29.63 -8.13
N ALA A 286 4.66 29.43 -8.03
CA ALA A 286 5.65 29.91 -8.97
C ALA A 286 5.41 29.43 -10.41
N PHE A 287 4.73 28.30 -10.61
CA PHE A 287 4.36 27.83 -11.96
C PHE A 287 3.51 28.85 -12.71
N LYS A 288 2.65 29.63 -12.04
CA LYS A 288 1.86 30.68 -12.70
C LYS A 288 2.71 31.78 -13.31
N LYS A 289 3.88 32.06 -12.72
CA LYS A 289 4.83 33.07 -13.23
C LYS A 289 5.74 32.48 -14.30
N LEU A 290 6.21 31.25 -14.10
CA LEU A 290 7.15 30.57 -15.00
C LEU A 290 6.46 30.07 -16.28
N PHE A 291 5.19 29.67 -16.18
CA PHE A 291 4.38 29.15 -17.27
C PHE A 291 3.05 29.93 -17.34
N PRO A 292 3.06 31.20 -17.79
CA PRO A 292 1.88 32.06 -17.79
C PRO A 292 0.74 31.56 -18.70
N SER A 293 1.07 30.72 -19.68
CA SER A 293 0.11 30.09 -20.59
C SER A 293 -0.50 28.80 -20.02
N ALA A 294 0.03 28.29 -18.90
CA ALA A 294 -0.44 27.03 -18.33
C ALA A 294 -1.79 27.20 -17.65
N SER A 295 -2.70 26.24 -17.84
CA SER A 295 -4.00 26.23 -17.20
C SER A 295 -3.87 25.76 -15.75
N ILE A 296 -3.81 26.72 -14.82
CA ILE A 296 -3.61 26.45 -13.39
C ILE A 296 -4.77 27.05 -12.59
N THR A 297 -5.51 26.18 -11.91
CA THR A 297 -6.65 26.55 -11.08
C THR A 297 -6.26 26.52 -9.60
N ARG A 298 -6.75 27.48 -8.82
CA ARG A 298 -6.63 27.44 -7.36
C ARG A 298 -7.80 26.65 -6.80
N LEU A 299 -7.51 25.62 -6.01
CA LEU A 299 -8.53 24.79 -5.35
C LEU A 299 -9.26 25.57 -4.24
N GLY A 300 -10.41 25.04 -3.85
CA GLY A 300 -11.21 25.55 -2.74
C GLY A 300 -10.57 25.37 -1.37
N GLU A 301 -11.22 25.91 -0.34
CA GLU A 301 -10.79 25.75 1.04
C GLU A 301 -11.01 24.32 1.52
N TRP A 302 -9.94 23.71 2.03
CA TRP A 302 -9.99 22.44 2.75
C TRP A 302 -9.66 22.71 4.22
N ASN A 303 -10.66 22.65 5.10
CA ASN A 303 -10.57 22.68 6.58
C ASN A 303 -9.29 23.33 7.13
N THR A 304 -9.04 24.58 6.75
CA THR A 304 -7.70 25.15 6.87
C THR A 304 -7.42 25.60 8.30
N VAL A 305 -6.14 25.81 8.63
CA VAL A 305 -5.72 26.17 9.98
C VAL A 305 -6.32 27.52 10.35
N ASP A 306 -7.16 27.50 11.39
CA ASP A 306 -7.93 28.65 11.90
C ASP A 306 -8.77 29.36 10.82
N GLY A 307 -9.17 28.65 9.76
CA GLY A 307 -9.93 29.24 8.64
C GLY A 307 -9.12 30.24 7.80
N ASN A 308 -7.78 30.24 7.91
CA ASN A 308 -6.90 31.12 7.14
C ASN A 308 -6.51 30.54 5.76
N PRO A 309 -6.97 31.11 4.63
CA PRO A 309 -6.70 30.58 3.29
C PRO A 309 -5.24 30.65 2.83
N ARG A 310 -4.33 31.16 3.68
CA ARG A 310 -2.88 31.15 3.48
C ARG A 310 -2.29 29.74 3.43
N TRP A 311 -2.94 28.78 4.09
CA TRP A 311 -2.39 27.44 4.32
C TRP A 311 -3.07 26.33 3.50
N CYS A 312 -4.10 26.65 2.71
CA CYS A 312 -4.88 25.70 1.90
C CYS A 312 -4.81 26.06 0.42
N CYS A 313 -5.76 25.51 -0.35
CA CYS A 313 -6.18 26.15 -1.58
C CYS A 313 -5.03 26.13 -2.58
N THR A 314 -4.47 24.94 -2.74
CA THR A 314 -3.31 24.65 -3.59
C THR A 314 -3.63 24.92 -5.04
N TYR A 315 -2.59 24.94 -5.86
CA TYR A 315 -2.72 25.16 -7.30
C TYR A 315 -2.66 23.81 -8.01
N ILE A 316 -3.70 23.50 -8.78
CA ILE A 316 -3.77 22.32 -9.61
C ILE A 316 -3.54 22.71 -11.07
N LEU A 317 -2.62 22.01 -11.72
CA LEU A 317 -2.40 22.06 -13.16
C LEU A 317 -3.50 21.25 -13.84
N ASP A 318 -4.14 21.82 -14.86
CA ASP A 318 -5.21 21.16 -15.58
C ASP A 318 -4.69 19.92 -16.33
N PRO A 319 -5.40 18.77 -16.28
CA PRO A 319 -4.97 17.55 -16.94
C PRO A 319 -4.88 17.65 -18.48
N SER A 320 -5.57 18.61 -19.10
CA SER A 320 -5.48 18.87 -20.54
C SER A 320 -4.24 19.68 -20.93
N ASP A 321 -3.55 20.29 -19.97
CA ASP A 321 -2.32 21.02 -20.21
C ASP A 321 -1.15 20.06 -20.48
N ALA A 322 -0.38 20.30 -21.54
CA ALA A 322 0.77 19.46 -21.88
C ALA A 322 1.80 19.39 -20.74
N LEU A 323 1.93 20.46 -19.94
CA LEU A 323 2.83 20.52 -18.80
C LEU A 323 2.47 19.49 -17.73
N PHE A 324 1.21 19.05 -17.64
CA PHE A 324 0.77 18.05 -16.68
C PHE A 324 1.53 16.73 -16.88
N ILE A 325 1.62 16.30 -18.14
CA ILE A 325 2.30 15.08 -18.53
C ILE A 325 3.81 15.21 -18.33
N ASP A 326 4.39 16.37 -18.67
CA ASP A 326 5.82 16.61 -18.54
C ASP A 326 6.27 16.58 -17.07
N VAL A 327 5.53 17.24 -16.17
CA VAL A 327 5.83 17.26 -14.73
C VAL A 327 5.69 15.86 -14.13
N GLY A 328 4.58 15.16 -14.41
CA GLY A 328 4.36 13.82 -13.87
C GLY A 328 5.38 12.80 -14.38
N GLN A 329 5.71 12.84 -15.67
CA GLN A 329 6.77 12.02 -16.26
C GLN A 329 8.13 12.32 -15.61
N ALA A 330 8.47 13.60 -15.42
CA ALA A 330 9.73 14.01 -14.78
C ALA A 330 9.84 13.46 -13.35
N PHE A 331 8.73 13.44 -12.60
CA PHE A 331 8.71 12.88 -11.26
C PHE A 331 8.99 11.37 -11.22
N ILE A 332 8.32 10.58 -12.05
CA ILE A 332 8.59 9.13 -12.15
C ILE A 332 10.04 8.87 -12.59
N LYS A 333 10.55 9.59 -13.59
CA LYS A 333 11.94 9.47 -14.04
C LYS A 333 12.94 9.85 -12.97
N GLN A 334 12.67 10.89 -12.18
CA GLN A 334 13.53 11.29 -11.08
C GLN A 334 13.53 10.24 -9.95
N GLN A 335 12.38 9.63 -9.64
CA GLN A 335 12.34 8.50 -8.71
C GLN A 335 13.18 7.32 -9.21
N MET A 336 13.06 6.96 -10.50
CA MET A 336 13.88 5.90 -11.09
C MET A 336 15.38 6.23 -11.05
N LYS A 337 15.77 7.50 -11.20
CA LYS A 337 17.16 7.94 -11.06
C LYS A 337 17.67 7.79 -9.62
N GLU A 338 16.82 8.07 -8.62
CA GLU A 338 17.21 7.99 -7.21
C GLU A 338 17.22 6.56 -6.66
N TYR A 339 16.27 5.73 -7.10
CA TYR A 339 15.95 4.45 -6.47
C TYR A 339 16.19 3.24 -7.38
N GLY A 340 16.29 3.44 -8.71
CA GLY A 340 16.30 2.37 -9.71
C GLY A 340 14.89 1.92 -10.13
N ASP A 341 14.83 0.95 -11.06
CA ASP A 341 13.57 0.31 -11.47
C ASP A 341 13.14 -0.76 -10.45
N ILE A 342 12.58 -0.30 -9.32
CA ILE A 342 12.26 -1.15 -8.17
C ILE A 342 10.77 -1.49 -8.03
N THR A 343 9.90 -0.76 -8.72
CA THR A 343 8.46 -0.98 -8.69
C THR A 343 7.80 -0.48 -9.96
N SER A 344 6.61 -0.98 -10.24
CA SER A 344 5.71 -0.45 -11.26
C SER A 344 4.39 0.04 -10.67
N ILE A 345 4.25 0.08 -9.34
CA ILE A 345 3.01 0.46 -8.66
C ILE A 345 3.19 1.84 -8.04
N TYR A 346 2.35 2.77 -8.47
CA TYR A 346 2.43 4.17 -8.06
C TYR A 346 1.11 4.63 -7.46
N ASN A 347 1.15 5.27 -6.29
CA ASN A 347 -0.02 5.86 -5.67
C ASN A 347 -0.17 7.34 -6.01
N CYS A 348 -1.41 7.75 -6.30
CA CYS A 348 -1.77 9.12 -6.62
C CYS A 348 -3.24 9.35 -6.29
N ASP A 349 -3.51 10.43 -5.56
CA ASP A 349 -4.84 10.81 -5.11
C ASP A 349 -5.03 12.32 -5.34
N THR A 350 -5.75 12.70 -6.39
CA THR A 350 -5.89 14.11 -6.82
C THR A 350 -6.98 14.86 -6.04
N PHE A 351 -8.06 14.17 -5.71
CA PHE A 351 -9.26 14.75 -5.12
C PHE A 351 -9.63 14.09 -3.79
N ASN A 352 -8.60 13.76 -3.00
CA ASN A 352 -8.83 13.30 -1.64
C ASN A 352 -9.38 14.47 -0.80
N GLU A 353 -10.67 14.40 -0.47
CA GLU A 353 -11.42 15.44 0.25
C GLU A 353 -11.43 16.82 -0.41
N ASN A 354 -11.07 16.89 -1.70
CA ASN A 354 -11.21 18.08 -2.52
C ASN A 354 -12.24 17.77 -3.62
N THR A 355 -13.19 18.67 -3.85
CA THR A 355 -14.19 18.48 -4.92
C THR A 355 -13.58 18.85 -6.28
N PRO A 356 -13.72 17.99 -7.32
CA PRO A 356 -13.30 18.35 -8.67
C PRO A 356 -14.02 19.62 -9.17
N PRO A 357 -13.42 20.39 -10.10
CA PRO A 357 -14.01 21.64 -10.58
C PRO A 357 -15.32 21.45 -11.35
N THR A 358 -15.58 20.24 -11.86
CA THR A 358 -16.81 19.88 -12.55
C THR A 358 -17.15 18.41 -12.31
N ASN A 359 -18.45 18.08 -12.32
CA ASN A 359 -18.96 16.70 -12.24
C ASN A 359 -19.15 16.04 -13.61
N GLU A 360 -18.71 16.69 -14.70
CA GLU A 360 -18.81 16.15 -16.06
C GLU A 360 -17.95 14.88 -16.23
N PRO A 361 -18.56 13.73 -16.58
CA PRO A 361 -17.83 12.47 -16.76
C PRO A 361 -16.67 12.56 -17.77
N ALA A 362 -16.81 13.37 -18.82
CA ALA A 362 -15.75 13.55 -19.81
C ALA A 362 -14.48 14.19 -19.21
N TYR A 363 -14.65 15.18 -18.32
CA TYR A 363 -13.53 15.81 -17.61
C TYR A 363 -12.88 14.83 -16.61
N ILE A 364 -13.69 14.08 -15.86
CA ILE A 364 -13.16 13.10 -14.90
C ILE A 364 -12.36 12.01 -15.61
N SER A 365 -12.85 11.56 -16.77
CA SER A 365 -12.15 10.57 -17.59
C SER A 365 -10.85 11.12 -18.18
N SER A 366 -10.84 12.38 -18.67
CA SER A 366 -9.62 12.99 -19.18
C SER A 366 -8.57 13.19 -18.09
N LEU A 367 -8.99 13.56 -16.86
CA LEU A 367 -8.12 13.64 -15.70
C LEU A 367 -7.44 12.30 -15.39
N GLY A 368 -8.23 11.24 -15.22
CA GLY A 368 -7.68 9.92 -14.90
C GLY A 368 -6.76 9.40 -16.01
N SER A 369 -7.12 9.67 -17.27
CA SER A 369 -6.28 9.36 -18.43
C SER A 369 -4.95 10.10 -18.40
N ALA A 370 -4.94 11.40 -18.07
CA ALA A 370 -3.74 12.22 -18.01
C ALA A 370 -2.79 11.80 -16.87
N ILE A 371 -3.33 11.50 -15.69
CA ILE A 371 -2.57 10.97 -14.54
C ILE A 371 -1.85 9.68 -14.94
N TYR A 372 -2.58 8.73 -15.50
CA TYR A 372 -2.00 7.46 -15.92
C TYR A 372 -1.04 7.62 -17.10
N GLN A 373 -1.33 8.52 -18.05
CA GLN A 373 -0.41 8.82 -19.14
C GLN A 373 0.91 9.39 -18.63
N ALA A 374 0.89 10.30 -17.64
CA ALA A 374 2.10 10.83 -17.04
C ALA A 374 2.92 9.73 -16.35
N MET A 375 2.25 8.84 -15.60
CA MET A 375 2.89 7.66 -14.98
C MET A 375 3.55 6.75 -16.03
N SER A 376 2.79 6.37 -17.05
CA SER A 376 3.20 5.39 -18.06
C SER A 376 4.31 5.90 -18.99
N ARG A 377 4.38 7.20 -19.24
CA ARG A 377 5.54 7.81 -19.92
C ARG A 377 6.82 7.79 -19.09
N GLY A 378 6.69 7.83 -17.76
CA GLY A 378 7.83 7.68 -16.85
C GLY A 378 8.26 6.23 -16.70
N ASN A 379 7.30 5.32 -16.54
CA ASN A 379 7.50 3.88 -16.43
C ASN A 379 6.42 3.15 -17.26
N LYS A 380 6.81 2.52 -18.37
CA LYS A 380 5.89 1.82 -19.28
C LYS A 380 5.07 0.69 -18.63
N ASP A 381 5.57 0.14 -17.52
CA ASP A 381 4.91 -0.94 -16.79
C ASP A 381 3.96 -0.40 -15.69
N ALA A 382 3.86 0.92 -15.53
CA ALA A 382 3.12 1.57 -14.44
C ALA A 382 1.70 1.02 -14.25
N VAL A 383 1.31 0.94 -12.99
CA VAL A 383 -0.04 0.66 -12.49
C VAL A 383 -0.35 1.67 -11.41
N TRP A 384 -1.52 2.27 -11.52
CA TRP A 384 -2.01 3.27 -10.57
C TRP A 384 -2.73 2.58 -9.41
N LEU A 385 -2.22 2.78 -8.18
CA LEU A 385 -2.92 2.43 -6.95
C LEU A 385 -3.62 3.68 -6.39
N MET A 386 -4.95 3.72 -6.39
CA MET A 386 -5.70 4.89 -5.88
C MET A 386 -6.45 4.57 -4.59
N GLN A 387 -6.62 5.54 -3.71
CA GLN A 387 -7.52 5.45 -2.57
C GLN A 387 -8.97 5.59 -3.03
N GLY A 388 -9.83 4.66 -2.61
CA GLY A 388 -11.27 4.72 -2.83
C GLY A 388 -12.00 5.68 -1.88
N TRP A 389 -11.29 6.34 -0.94
CA TRP A 389 -11.90 7.18 0.10
C TRP A 389 -12.84 8.25 -0.44
N LEU A 390 -12.47 8.90 -1.55
CA LEU A 390 -13.27 9.92 -2.21
C LEU A 390 -14.69 9.45 -2.56
N PHE A 391 -14.86 8.16 -2.92
CA PHE A 391 -16.18 7.59 -3.24
C PHE A 391 -17.09 7.47 -2.01
N TYR A 392 -16.51 7.48 -0.81
CA TYR A 392 -17.24 7.51 0.45
C TYR A 392 -17.37 8.93 1.01
N SER A 393 -16.26 9.68 1.08
CA SER A 393 -16.21 10.99 1.75
C SER A 393 -17.03 12.06 1.05
N ASP A 394 -17.15 11.99 -0.28
CA ASP A 394 -17.97 12.89 -1.10
C ASP A 394 -18.91 12.08 -2.02
N ALA A 395 -19.68 11.17 -1.42
CA ALA A 395 -20.62 10.31 -2.14
C ALA A 395 -21.73 11.09 -2.88
N ALA A 396 -21.96 12.36 -2.52
CA ALA A 396 -22.89 13.23 -3.23
C ALA A 396 -22.36 13.65 -4.61
N PHE A 397 -21.06 13.90 -4.71
CA PHE A 397 -20.37 14.16 -5.97
C PHE A 397 -20.12 12.86 -6.76
N TRP A 398 -19.55 11.84 -6.10
CA TRP A 398 -19.10 10.61 -6.73
C TRP A 398 -20.23 9.59 -6.97
N LYS A 399 -21.17 9.95 -7.85
CA LYS A 399 -22.23 9.04 -8.30
C LYS A 399 -21.67 8.04 -9.32
N GLU A 400 -22.48 7.04 -9.66
CA GLU A 400 -22.11 5.95 -10.57
C GLU A 400 -21.43 6.41 -11.87
N SER A 401 -21.94 7.46 -12.52
CA SER A 401 -21.36 7.95 -13.78
C SER A 401 -19.98 8.59 -13.59
N GLN A 402 -19.77 9.35 -12.52
CA GLN A 402 -18.46 9.94 -12.16
C GLN A 402 -17.46 8.84 -11.74
N MET A 403 -17.91 7.86 -10.95
CA MET A 403 -17.08 6.72 -10.55
C MET A 403 -16.61 5.91 -11.76
N LYS A 404 -17.54 5.53 -12.65
CA LYS A 404 -17.21 4.82 -13.91
C LYS A 404 -16.26 5.62 -14.78
N ALA A 405 -16.49 6.93 -14.91
CA ALA A 405 -15.62 7.81 -15.69
C ALA A 405 -14.17 7.78 -15.20
N LEU A 406 -13.96 7.83 -13.89
CA LEU A 406 -12.62 7.75 -13.31
C LEU A 406 -12.03 6.34 -13.46
N LEU A 407 -12.78 5.31 -13.05
CA LEU A 407 -12.29 3.93 -12.98
C LEU A 407 -12.00 3.32 -14.36
N HIS A 408 -12.73 3.77 -15.40
CA HIS A 408 -12.55 3.30 -16.78
C HIS A 408 -11.70 4.24 -17.64
N SER A 409 -11.13 5.30 -17.05
CA SER A 409 -10.18 6.20 -17.74
C SER A 409 -8.82 5.55 -18.03
N VAL A 410 -8.57 4.38 -17.46
CA VAL A 410 -7.28 3.67 -17.51
C VAL A 410 -7.50 2.27 -18.07
N PRO A 411 -6.57 1.73 -18.87
CA PRO A 411 -6.69 0.37 -19.39
C PRO A 411 -6.91 -0.66 -18.27
N ILE A 412 -7.70 -1.71 -18.56
CA ILE A 412 -7.97 -2.78 -17.59
C ILE A 412 -6.65 -3.35 -17.07
N GLY A 413 -6.54 -3.42 -15.74
CA GLY A 413 -5.34 -3.93 -15.06
C GLY A 413 -4.21 -2.94 -14.87
N LYS A 414 -4.40 -1.69 -15.29
CA LYS A 414 -3.47 -0.59 -15.06
C LYS A 414 -3.90 0.33 -13.92
N MET A 415 -4.97 -0.06 -13.21
CA MET A 415 -5.47 0.57 -12.00
C MET A 415 -5.83 -0.49 -10.95
N MET A 416 -5.59 -0.17 -9.68
CA MET A 416 -6.09 -0.89 -8.51
C MET A 416 -6.66 0.12 -7.50
N VAL A 417 -7.80 -0.20 -6.88
CA VAL A 417 -8.44 0.64 -5.87
C VAL A 417 -8.22 0.09 -4.47
N LEU A 418 -7.84 0.95 -3.53
CA LEU A 418 -7.85 0.63 -2.12
C LEU A 418 -9.25 0.93 -1.56
N ASP A 419 -10.05 -0.09 -1.28
CA ASP A 419 -11.34 0.07 -0.59
C ASP A 419 -11.04 0.33 0.90
N LEU A 420 -10.77 1.60 1.19
CA LEU A 420 -9.97 2.02 2.33
C LEU A 420 -10.65 1.72 3.66
N PHE A 421 -11.98 1.83 3.73
CA PHE A 421 -12.78 1.68 4.95
C PHE A 421 -13.76 0.52 4.84
N ALA A 422 -13.33 -0.57 4.21
CA ALA A 422 -14.23 -1.64 3.80
C ALA A 422 -14.77 -2.50 4.95
N ASP A 423 -14.20 -2.39 6.14
CA ASP A 423 -14.69 -3.01 7.37
C ASP A 423 -15.95 -2.33 7.94
N VAL A 424 -16.19 -1.06 7.61
CA VAL A 424 -17.37 -0.30 8.09
C VAL A 424 -18.24 0.21 6.94
N LYS A 425 -17.62 0.71 5.86
CA LYS A 425 -18.29 1.31 4.69
C LYS A 425 -17.71 0.72 3.39
N PRO A 426 -17.98 -0.56 3.09
CA PRO A 426 -17.47 -1.23 1.89
C PRO A 426 -18.05 -0.65 0.61
N ILE A 427 -17.21 0.02 -0.19
CA ILE A 427 -17.62 0.59 -1.48
C ILE A 427 -17.78 -0.52 -2.53
N TRP A 428 -17.02 -1.62 -2.42
CA TRP A 428 -17.09 -2.74 -3.37
C TRP A 428 -18.50 -3.34 -3.49
N GLN A 429 -19.30 -3.30 -2.41
CA GLN A 429 -20.66 -3.85 -2.36
C GLN A 429 -21.66 -3.04 -3.20
N THR A 430 -21.49 -1.71 -3.25
CA THR A 430 -22.42 -0.79 -3.93
C THR A 430 -21.94 -0.36 -5.31
N SER A 431 -20.68 -0.65 -5.66
CA SER A 431 -20.06 -0.28 -6.94
C SER A 431 -19.91 -1.45 -7.92
N SER A 432 -20.68 -2.54 -7.72
CA SER A 432 -20.54 -3.77 -8.52
C SER A 432 -19.07 -4.24 -8.59
N GLN A 433 -18.38 -4.26 -7.44
CA GLN A 433 -16.94 -4.53 -7.34
C GLN A 433 -16.10 -3.56 -8.18
N PHE A 434 -16.26 -2.25 -7.94
CA PHE A 434 -15.58 -1.17 -8.66
C PHE A 434 -15.69 -1.29 -10.19
N TYR A 435 -16.84 -1.74 -10.68
CA TYR A 435 -17.15 -1.91 -12.10
C TYR A 435 -16.05 -2.69 -12.86
N GLY A 436 -15.49 -3.72 -12.22
CA GLY A 436 -14.48 -4.61 -12.80
C GLY A 436 -13.03 -4.17 -12.61
N VAL A 437 -12.76 -3.03 -11.96
CA VAL A 437 -11.40 -2.62 -11.59
C VAL A 437 -10.96 -3.43 -10.35
N PRO A 438 -9.75 -4.02 -10.35
CA PRO A 438 -9.24 -4.73 -9.18
C PRO A 438 -9.20 -3.83 -7.94
N TYR A 439 -9.50 -4.40 -6.77
CA TYR A 439 -9.45 -3.67 -5.52
C TYR A 439 -8.82 -4.49 -4.40
N ILE A 440 -8.32 -3.79 -3.37
CA ILE A 440 -7.82 -4.37 -2.13
C ILE A 440 -8.79 -3.98 -1.02
N TRP A 441 -9.36 -4.97 -0.34
CA TRP A 441 -10.19 -4.78 0.83
C TRP A 441 -9.33 -4.39 2.02
N LEU A 442 -9.57 -3.24 2.63
CA LEU A 442 -8.80 -2.74 3.76
C LEU A 442 -9.64 -2.54 5.01
N VAL A 443 -8.95 -2.65 6.15
CA VAL A 443 -9.44 -2.20 7.45
C VAL A 443 -8.90 -0.81 7.71
N LEU A 444 -9.77 0.16 7.93
CA LEU A 444 -9.39 1.45 8.50
C LEU A 444 -9.97 1.48 9.92
N ALA A 445 -9.19 0.93 10.84
CA ALA A 445 -9.52 0.96 12.26
C ALA A 445 -9.44 2.41 12.76
N CYS A 446 -10.57 3.12 12.74
CA CYS A 446 -10.70 4.41 13.42
C CYS A 446 -10.50 4.18 14.93
N ALA A 447 -9.39 4.67 15.48
CA ALA A 447 -9.22 4.89 16.92
C ALA A 447 -10.02 6.12 17.42
N TRP A 448 -11.04 6.55 16.68
CA TRP A 448 -11.95 7.63 17.06
C TRP A 448 -13.35 7.05 17.25
N ARG A 449 -13.55 6.44 18.41
CA ARG A 449 -14.83 6.48 19.12
C ARG A 449 -14.54 7.18 20.45
N GLU A 450 -14.76 8.48 20.47
CA GLU A 450 -15.16 9.19 21.70
C GLU A 450 -16.64 9.55 21.58
#